data_AF-A0A259E1K5-F1
#
_entry.id   AF-A0A259E1K5-F1
#
_cell.length_a   1.000
_cell.length_b   1.000
_cell.length_c   1.000
_cell.angle_alpha   90.00
_cell.angle_beta   90.00
_cell.angle_gamma   90.00
#
_symmetry.space_group_name_H-M   'P 1'
#
loop_
_entity.id
_entity.type
_entity.pdbx_description
1 polymer ?
#
loop_
_entity_poly.entity_id
_entity_poly.type
_entity_poly.pdbx_seq_one_letter_code
_entity_poly.pdbx_strand_id
1 'polypeptide(L)'
;MRVAKPIIVLFAALFALLAGTTLHADPADISAASRSVVRVVIVESDGDRARLITHGTGFAVTPNLIVTNAHVVEELRGDDSLIAGVVPAEGRNGYPARLVAYSPGNDLALLKIEGGGSITPITLFPGVPGDGGEVYAVGYPGNVDLAQGLSMADLVTPQAAVKTRGYLSGGRSSRSFDTLLHTAPLGSGNSGGPLLDSCGRVIGVNSFGTISDNGTDSAFYFAISMRELSTFLRRANVEVHSSGLPCRSIADLNRAEAERAVGEGAKLAAANAAKAEAREKAMDKAQRDAERAVFSERDNGMALAALLLVGALGAGGWGMVQASKRRGRFQRKHLFGAGALLVSAVAVWFLRPSLESIDSRAKEMLSEPEPSASASAIATAKSGAGKMICVLDPQRSRVTVSDITDVPIEWTEGGCMNGKTQYGVAPDGWSRILVPNQEEAVSVNSYDPQTRTYTVERFLVDLDTMTKARTERAKLNAPACGAGEDAALQFGRSQQGIKALLPPEPNERMRYNCQPAG
;
A
#
# COMPACT_ATOMS: atom_id res chain seq x y z
N MET A 1 25.56 27.22 35.44
CA MET A 1 25.93 26.46 34.21
C MET A 1 25.50 24.97 34.20
N ARG A 2 24.49 24.53 34.98
CA ARG A 2 24.06 23.10 35.02
C ARG A 2 22.75 22.78 34.30
N VAL A 3 22.03 23.77 33.78
CA VAL A 3 20.71 23.59 33.12
C VAL A 3 20.81 23.63 31.58
N ALA A 4 21.94 24.06 31.01
CA ALA A 4 22.09 24.19 29.56
C ALA A 4 22.30 22.83 28.85
N LYS A 5 22.91 21.85 29.52
CA LYS A 5 23.18 20.52 28.94
C LYS A 5 21.92 19.69 28.61
N PRO A 6 20.89 19.59 29.48
CA PRO A 6 19.70 18.80 29.14
C PRO A 6 18.86 19.44 28.03
N ILE A 7 18.87 20.77 27.89
CA ILE A 7 18.11 21.48 26.83
C ILE A 7 18.76 21.28 25.46
N ILE A 8 20.09 21.28 25.38
CA ILE A 8 20.83 21.04 24.13
C ILE A 8 20.66 19.59 23.66
N VAL A 9 20.62 18.61 24.57
CA VAL A 9 20.35 17.21 24.22
C VAL A 9 18.91 17.01 23.75
N LEU A 10 17.93 17.68 24.38
CA LEU A 10 16.54 17.63 23.95
C LEU A 10 16.33 18.27 22.57
N PHE A 11 16.99 19.40 22.29
CA PHE A 11 16.96 20.05 20.97
C PHE A 11 17.68 19.23 19.90
N ALA A 12 18.81 18.58 20.22
CA ALA A 12 19.51 17.71 19.28
C ALA A 12 18.69 16.44 18.95
N ALA A 13 18.00 15.86 19.94
CA ALA A 13 17.08 14.74 19.71
C ALA A 13 15.85 15.15 18.89
N LEU A 14 15.30 16.36 19.12
CA LEU A 14 14.19 16.89 18.35
C LEU A 14 14.61 17.22 16.89
N PHE A 15 15.85 17.69 16.67
CA PHE A 15 16.40 17.94 15.33
C PHE A 15 16.71 16.63 14.58
N ALA A 16 17.13 15.58 15.28
CA ALA A 16 17.31 14.25 14.69
C ALA A 16 15.99 13.58 14.29
N LEU A 17 14.88 13.91 14.97
CA LEU A 17 13.51 13.49 14.60
C LEU A 17 12.91 14.33 13.46
N LEU A 18 13.46 15.50 13.17
CA LEU A 18 13.06 16.41 12.08
C LEU A 18 13.96 16.33 10.85
N ALA A 19 14.99 15.48 10.87
CA ALA A 19 15.72 15.11 9.67
C ALA A 19 14.80 14.26 8.79
N GLY A 20 13.96 14.93 8.01
CA GLY A 20 13.18 14.31 6.95
C GLY A 20 14.15 13.47 6.12
N THR A 21 13.90 12.16 6.09
CA THR A 21 14.64 11.24 5.23
C THR A 21 14.56 11.82 3.83
N THR A 22 15.71 12.23 3.31
CA THR A 22 15.85 12.67 1.93
C THR A 22 15.21 11.62 1.05
N LEU A 23 14.26 12.03 0.19
CA LEU A 23 13.80 11.25 -0.94
C LEU A 23 15.05 10.83 -1.72
N HIS A 24 15.53 9.63 -1.47
CA HIS A 24 16.52 8.99 -2.33
C HIS A 24 15.71 8.09 -3.24
N ALA A 25 15.89 8.25 -4.56
CA ALA A 25 15.41 7.25 -5.48
C ALA A 25 15.92 5.88 -5.02
N ASP A 26 15.04 4.87 -5.10
CA ASP A 26 15.50 3.51 -4.92
C ASP A 26 16.41 3.18 -6.13
N PRO A 27 17.71 2.87 -5.93
CA PRO A 27 18.60 2.50 -7.03
C PRO A 27 18.04 1.35 -7.88
N ALA A 28 17.12 0.54 -7.33
CA ALA A 28 16.42 -0.51 -8.04
C ALA A 28 15.52 0.00 -9.16
N ASP A 29 14.82 1.14 -8.99
CA ASP A 29 13.90 1.65 -10.00
C ASP A 29 14.62 2.24 -11.21
N ILE A 30 15.68 3.02 -10.97
CA ILE A 30 16.54 3.53 -12.04
C ILE A 30 17.23 2.36 -12.76
N SER A 31 17.59 1.31 -12.03
CA SER A 31 18.16 0.11 -12.63
C SER A 31 17.15 -0.66 -13.46
N ALA A 32 15.89 -0.74 -13.02
CA ALA A 32 14.81 -1.33 -13.80
C ALA A 32 14.53 -0.53 -15.08
N ALA A 33 14.36 0.78 -14.97
CA ALA A 33 14.15 1.67 -16.11
C ALA A 33 15.33 1.64 -17.09
N SER A 34 16.57 1.49 -16.62
CA SER A 34 17.74 1.41 -17.49
C SER A 34 17.76 0.20 -18.42
N ARG A 35 16.99 -0.86 -18.13
CA ARG A 35 16.85 -2.01 -19.04
C ARG A 35 16.02 -1.70 -20.28
N SER A 36 15.16 -0.68 -20.21
CA SER A 36 14.42 -0.13 -21.35
C SER A 36 15.26 0.80 -22.22
N VAL A 37 16.47 1.16 -21.77
CA VAL A 37 17.40 2.04 -22.49
C VAL A 37 18.31 1.21 -23.37
N VAL A 38 18.54 1.70 -24.58
CA VAL A 38 19.25 0.98 -25.64
C VAL A 38 20.34 1.87 -26.25
N ARG A 39 21.42 1.25 -26.70
CA ARG A 39 22.39 1.95 -27.54
C ARG A 39 21.87 1.90 -28.97
N VAL A 40 21.76 3.06 -29.60
CA VAL A 40 21.43 3.20 -31.02
C VAL A 40 22.75 3.32 -31.77
N VAL A 41 22.97 2.45 -32.74
CA VAL A 41 24.18 2.45 -33.57
C VAL A 41 23.78 2.58 -35.03
N ILE A 42 24.51 3.40 -35.78
CA ILE A 42 24.40 3.46 -37.24
C ILE A 42 25.64 2.80 -37.80
N VAL A 43 25.44 1.73 -38.57
CA VAL A 43 26.53 0.95 -39.15
C VAL A 43 26.43 0.98 -40.67
N GLU A 44 27.57 1.14 -41.32
CA GLU A 44 27.74 0.91 -42.75
C GLU A 44 28.18 -0.55 -42.92
N SER A 45 27.48 -1.29 -43.77
CA SER A 45 27.81 -2.68 -44.07
C SER A 45 28.43 -2.77 -45.47
N ASP A 46 29.72 -3.08 -45.52
CA ASP A 46 30.45 -3.38 -46.77
C ASP A 46 30.81 -4.88 -46.78
N GLY A 47 29.80 -5.72 -46.96
CA GLY A 47 29.95 -7.19 -46.95
C GLY A 47 30.40 -7.73 -45.59
N ASP A 48 31.65 -8.18 -45.48
CA ASP A 48 32.21 -8.83 -44.27
C ASP A 48 32.65 -7.85 -43.18
N ARG A 49 32.55 -6.53 -43.40
CA ARG A 49 32.93 -5.51 -42.41
C ARG A 49 31.76 -4.57 -42.12
N ALA A 50 31.43 -4.47 -40.83
CA ALA A 50 30.53 -3.45 -40.32
C ALA A 50 31.36 -2.31 -39.72
N ARG A 51 31.17 -1.09 -40.21
CA ARG A 51 31.83 0.11 -39.70
C ARG A 51 30.81 0.95 -38.95
N LEU A 52 31.05 1.20 -37.66
CA LEU A 52 30.22 2.12 -36.89
C LEU A 52 30.46 3.55 -37.36
N ILE A 53 29.39 4.22 -37.78
CA ILE A 53 29.38 5.61 -38.27
C ILE A 53 29.13 6.56 -37.10
N THR A 54 28.05 6.32 -36.37
CA THR A 54 27.68 7.11 -35.20
C THR A 54 26.93 6.22 -34.20
N HIS A 55 26.89 6.65 -32.95
CA HIS A 55 26.11 6.03 -31.91
C HIS A 55 25.44 7.09 -31.03
N GLY A 56 24.35 6.69 -30.40
CA GLY A 56 23.64 7.47 -29.41
C GLY A 56 22.87 6.55 -28.49
N THR A 57 21.93 7.13 -27.76
CA THR A 57 21.05 6.40 -26.87
C THR A 57 19.62 6.48 -27.39
N GLY A 58 18.82 5.47 -27.11
CA GLY A 58 17.37 5.51 -27.24
C GLY A 58 16.71 4.79 -26.07
N PHE A 59 15.38 4.77 -26.06
CA PHE A 59 14.63 3.98 -25.09
C PHE A 59 13.33 3.45 -25.69
N ALA A 60 12.91 2.27 -25.24
CA ALA A 60 11.70 1.61 -25.70
C ALA A 60 10.46 2.28 -25.12
N VAL A 61 9.55 2.75 -25.98
CA VAL A 61 8.22 3.27 -25.59
C VAL A 61 7.10 2.27 -25.82
N THR A 62 7.37 1.27 -26.66
CA THR A 62 6.60 0.03 -26.81
C THR A 62 7.61 -1.11 -26.99
N PRO A 63 7.16 -2.39 -27.00
CA PRO A 63 8.08 -3.52 -27.13
C PRO A 63 9.03 -3.44 -28.33
N ASN A 64 8.64 -2.75 -29.40
CA ASN A 64 9.41 -2.66 -30.65
C ASN A 64 9.63 -1.23 -31.17
N LEU A 65 9.23 -0.19 -30.45
CA LEU A 65 9.44 1.20 -30.86
C LEU A 65 10.38 1.92 -29.90
N ILE A 66 11.43 2.51 -30.47
CA ILE A 66 12.50 3.18 -29.74
C ILE A 66 12.48 4.67 -30.07
N VAL A 67 12.38 5.52 -29.05
CA VAL A 67 12.60 6.96 -29.18
C VAL A 67 14.09 7.24 -29.09
N THR A 68 14.57 8.15 -29.94
CA THR A 68 15.93 8.70 -29.89
C THR A 68 15.91 10.14 -30.45
N ASN A 69 17.06 10.79 -30.56
CA ASN A 69 17.15 12.12 -31.18
C ASN A 69 17.22 12.05 -32.71
N ALA A 70 16.76 13.10 -33.37
CA ALA A 70 16.79 13.18 -34.84
C ALA A 70 18.22 13.20 -35.36
N HIS A 71 19.12 13.96 -34.73
CA HIS A 71 20.52 14.04 -35.16
C HIS A 71 21.29 12.71 -35.02
N VAL A 72 20.87 11.81 -34.11
CA VAL A 72 21.50 10.48 -33.95
C VAL A 72 21.29 9.60 -35.19
N VAL A 73 20.18 9.79 -35.88
CA VAL A 73 19.74 8.96 -37.02
C VAL A 73 19.75 9.71 -38.34
N GLU A 74 20.33 10.92 -38.38
CA GLU A 74 20.26 11.81 -39.55
C GLU A 74 20.95 11.23 -40.78
N GLU A 75 22.09 10.57 -40.59
CA GLU A 75 22.85 9.91 -41.67
C GLU A 75 22.03 8.86 -42.44
N LEU A 76 21.09 8.17 -41.77
CA LEU A 76 20.20 7.18 -42.43
C LEU A 76 19.31 7.78 -43.52
N ARG A 77 19.14 9.11 -43.55
CA ARG A 77 18.31 9.79 -44.55
C ARG A 77 19.07 10.14 -45.83
N GLY A 78 20.39 10.17 -45.77
CA GLY A 78 21.26 10.54 -46.89
C GLY A 78 21.86 9.33 -47.59
N ASP A 79 21.85 8.16 -46.97
CA ASP A 79 22.58 6.98 -47.44
C ASP A 79 21.83 5.67 -47.12
N ASP A 80 21.33 5.01 -48.17
CA ASP A 80 20.60 3.74 -48.08
C ASP A 80 21.51 2.53 -47.73
N SER A 81 22.84 2.70 -47.75
CA SER A 81 23.78 1.65 -47.34
C SER A 81 23.93 1.53 -45.81
N LEU A 82 23.38 2.51 -45.07
CA LEU A 82 23.44 2.55 -43.62
C LEU A 82 22.27 1.80 -42.98
N ILE A 83 22.58 1.07 -41.91
CA ILE A 83 21.62 0.28 -41.14
C ILE A 83 21.61 0.80 -39.71
N ALA A 84 20.41 0.98 -39.14
CA ALA A 84 20.28 1.24 -37.71
C ALA A 84 20.25 -0.07 -36.92
N GLY A 85 21.03 -0.13 -35.85
CA GLY A 85 21.02 -1.18 -34.84
C GLY A 85 20.53 -0.63 -33.50
N VAL A 86 19.74 -1.44 -32.81
CA VAL A 86 19.28 -1.21 -31.43
C VAL A 86 19.90 -2.28 -30.55
N VAL A 87 20.80 -1.89 -29.66
CA VAL A 87 21.52 -2.80 -28.77
C VAL A 87 20.93 -2.69 -27.36
N PRO A 88 20.30 -3.75 -26.83
CA PRO A 88 19.71 -3.74 -25.49
C PRO A 88 20.76 -3.62 -24.37
N ALA A 89 20.30 -3.29 -23.16
CA ALA A 89 21.17 -3.27 -21.99
C ALA A 89 21.60 -4.67 -21.51
N GLU A 90 20.81 -5.70 -21.81
CA GLU A 90 21.04 -7.09 -21.42
C GLU A 90 20.53 -8.07 -22.47
N GLY A 91 20.98 -9.33 -22.41
CA GLY A 91 20.45 -10.41 -23.23
C GLY A 91 21.18 -10.60 -24.56
N ARG A 92 20.45 -10.59 -25.68
CA ARG A 92 20.98 -10.94 -27.01
C ARG A 92 21.59 -9.73 -27.71
N ASN A 93 22.42 -10.00 -28.71
CA ASN A 93 23.01 -9.01 -29.61
C ASN A 93 21.96 -8.08 -30.23
N GLY A 94 22.39 -6.90 -30.67
CA GLY A 94 21.52 -5.87 -31.21
C GLY A 94 20.57 -6.31 -32.32
N TYR A 95 19.44 -5.63 -32.40
CA TYR A 95 18.42 -5.85 -33.40
C TYR A 95 18.55 -4.84 -34.54
N PRO A 96 18.33 -5.24 -35.81
CA PRO A 96 18.14 -4.27 -36.88
C PRO A 96 16.90 -3.42 -36.60
N ALA A 97 16.95 -2.16 -36.98
CA ALA A 97 15.86 -1.23 -36.83
C ALA A 97 15.75 -0.32 -38.06
N ARG A 98 14.54 0.22 -38.27
CA ARG A 98 14.26 1.19 -39.33
C ARG A 98 13.65 2.47 -38.79
N LEU A 99 13.93 3.57 -39.46
CA LEU A 99 13.33 4.87 -39.15
C LEU A 99 11.84 4.87 -39.55
N VAL A 100 10.95 5.14 -38.60
CA VAL A 100 9.49 5.22 -38.83
C VAL A 100 8.92 6.62 -38.70
N ALA A 101 9.53 7.47 -37.87
CA ALA A 101 9.17 8.88 -37.76
C ALA A 101 10.42 9.71 -37.47
N TYR A 102 10.45 10.93 -38.00
CA TYR A 102 11.59 11.83 -37.92
C TYR A 102 11.11 13.27 -37.84
N SER A 103 11.54 14.00 -36.81
CA SER A 103 11.12 15.36 -36.51
C SER A 103 12.33 16.20 -36.11
N PRO A 104 13.04 16.83 -37.08
CA PRO A 104 14.24 17.60 -36.79
C PRO A 104 13.93 18.88 -36.01
N GLY A 105 12.72 19.44 -36.15
CA GLY A 105 12.32 20.68 -35.49
C GLY A 105 12.30 20.61 -33.95
N ASN A 106 12.10 19.43 -33.38
CA ASN A 106 12.20 19.19 -31.94
C ASN A 106 13.18 18.06 -31.60
N ASP A 107 14.08 17.75 -32.53
CA ASP A 107 15.16 16.76 -32.38
C ASP A 107 14.68 15.37 -31.88
N LEU A 108 13.58 14.86 -32.43
CA LEU A 108 13.03 13.53 -32.08
C LEU A 108 12.95 12.62 -33.30
N ALA A 109 13.26 11.34 -33.08
CA ALA A 109 13.08 10.27 -34.04
C ALA A 109 12.50 9.02 -33.36
N LEU A 110 11.86 8.19 -34.18
CA LEU A 110 11.28 6.92 -33.78
C LEU A 110 11.84 5.82 -34.68
N LEU A 111 12.48 4.84 -34.07
CA LEU A 111 12.96 3.62 -34.72
C LEU A 111 12.03 2.46 -34.40
N LYS A 112 11.87 1.53 -35.34
CA LYS A 112 11.15 0.28 -35.14
C LYS A 112 12.10 -0.91 -35.25
N ILE A 113 12.14 -1.73 -34.21
CA ILE A 113 12.87 -3.00 -34.16
C ILE A 113 12.28 -3.98 -35.18
N GLU A 114 13.14 -4.66 -35.93
CA GLU A 114 12.79 -5.68 -36.91
C GLU A 114 13.16 -7.10 -36.41
N GLY A 115 12.68 -8.14 -37.10
CA GLY A 115 13.05 -9.53 -36.78
C GLY A 115 12.43 -10.11 -35.50
N GLY A 116 11.40 -9.47 -34.95
CA GLY A 116 10.66 -9.99 -33.78
C GLY A 116 11.35 -9.76 -32.43
N GLY A 117 12.39 -8.90 -32.38
CA GLY A 117 12.98 -8.43 -31.13
C GLY A 117 11.97 -7.63 -30.29
N SER A 118 12.11 -7.72 -28.97
CA SER A 118 11.27 -7.04 -27.99
C SER A 118 12.11 -6.52 -26.84
N ILE A 119 11.81 -5.31 -26.37
CA ILE A 119 12.48 -4.67 -25.23
C ILE A 119 11.39 -4.18 -24.26
N THR A 120 11.59 -4.38 -22.97
CA THR A 120 10.64 -3.92 -21.97
C THR A 120 10.42 -2.41 -22.08
N PRO A 121 9.19 -1.93 -22.30
CA PRO A 121 8.92 -0.50 -22.46
C PRO A 121 9.14 0.28 -21.17
N ILE A 122 9.60 1.52 -21.30
CA ILE A 122 9.74 2.44 -20.19
C ILE A 122 8.41 3.16 -19.91
N THR A 123 8.22 3.59 -18.67
CA THR A 123 7.04 4.37 -18.28
C THR A 123 7.27 5.86 -18.48
N LEU A 124 6.29 6.54 -19.08
CA LEU A 124 6.32 8.00 -19.23
C LEU A 124 5.62 8.70 -18.05
N PHE A 125 6.14 9.85 -17.63
CA PHE A 125 5.44 10.74 -16.70
C PHE A 125 4.53 11.71 -17.48
N PRO A 126 3.21 11.70 -17.26
CA PRO A 126 2.28 12.56 -18.01
C PRO A 126 2.22 14.00 -17.47
N GLY A 127 2.79 14.27 -16.30
CA GLY A 127 2.73 15.57 -15.63
C GLY A 127 3.91 16.49 -15.94
N VAL A 128 3.92 17.64 -15.28
CA VAL A 128 5.06 18.57 -15.27
C VAL A 128 5.95 18.22 -14.07
N PRO A 129 7.24 17.93 -14.27
CA PRO A 129 8.13 17.62 -13.16
C PRO A 129 8.34 18.86 -12.27
N GLY A 130 8.44 18.66 -10.96
CA GLY A 130 8.65 19.74 -10.01
C GLY A 130 10.08 20.27 -10.01
N ASP A 131 10.25 21.58 -9.86
CA ASP A 131 11.55 22.22 -9.73
C ASP A 131 12.34 21.67 -8.53
N GLY A 132 13.65 21.52 -8.69
CA GLY A 132 14.52 20.94 -7.67
C GLY A 132 14.37 19.43 -7.49
N GLY A 133 13.49 18.78 -8.29
CA GLY A 133 13.35 17.33 -8.32
C GLY A 133 14.65 16.66 -8.73
N GLU A 134 14.96 15.54 -8.07
CA GLU A 134 16.06 14.67 -8.44
C GLU A 134 15.80 14.01 -9.79
N VAL A 135 16.83 13.98 -10.64
CA VAL A 135 16.75 13.42 -11.99
C VAL A 135 17.95 12.54 -12.31
N TYR A 136 17.75 11.57 -13.19
CA TYR A 136 18.78 10.66 -13.66
C TYR A 136 18.84 10.67 -15.18
N ALA A 137 20.00 11.01 -15.74
CA ALA A 137 20.23 10.80 -17.16
C ALA A 137 20.82 9.40 -17.37
N VAL A 138 20.22 8.65 -18.29
CA VAL A 138 20.63 7.27 -18.58
C VAL A 138 21.00 7.15 -20.06
N GLY A 139 22.17 6.57 -20.35
CA GLY A 139 22.60 6.35 -21.72
C GLY A 139 23.99 5.74 -21.86
N TYR A 140 24.54 5.85 -23.07
CA TYR A 140 25.80 5.22 -23.48
C TYR A 140 26.81 6.28 -23.95
N PRO A 141 27.52 6.91 -23.00
CA PRO A 141 28.44 7.99 -23.33
C PRO A 141 29.78 7.42 -23.85
N GLY A 142 30.17 7.82 -25.06
CA GLY A 142 31.34 7.28 -25.74
C GLY A 142 32.67 7.55 -25.02
N ASN A 143 32.77 8.58 -24.17
CA ASN A 143 33.96 8.82 -23.37
C ASN A 143 34.14 7.77 -22.25
N VAL A 144 33.05 7.20 -21.72
CA VAL A 144 33.11 6.06 -20.79
C VAL A 144 33.52 4.81 -21.53
N ASP A 145 32.95 4.60 -22.73
CA ASP A 145 33.29 3.45 -23.58
C ASP A 145 34.79 3.43 -23.92
N LEU A 146 35.35 4.60 -24.30
CA LEU A 146 36.77 4.78 -24.56
C LEU A 146 37.63 4.55 -23.31
N ALA A 147 37.20 5.07 -22.14
CA ALA A 147 37.92 4.88 -20.89
C ALA A 147 37.93 3.41 -20.43
N GLN A 148 36.91 2.63 -20.80
CA GLN A 148 36.83 1.19 -20.58
C GLN A 148 37.61 0.37 -21.61
N GLY A 149 38.13 1.01 -22.67
CA GLY A 149 38.89 0.34 -23.72
C GLY A 149 38.01 -0.49 -24.66
N LEU A 150 36.72 -0.17 -24.78
CA LEU A 150 35.80 -0.89 -25.66
C LEU A 150 36.18 -0.70 -27.14
N SER A 151 36.18 -1.80 -27.87
CA SER A 151 36.32 -1.82 -29.31
C SER A 151 34.98 -1.53 -30.00
N MET A 152 35.01 -1.27 -31.32
CA MET A 152 33.79 -1.10 -32.12
C MET A 152 32.88 -2.33 -32.08
N ALA A 153 33.46 -3.54 -31.97
CA ALA A 153 32.68 -4.78 -31.84
C ALA A 153 31.95 -4.86 -30.49
N ASP A 154 32.49 -4.25 -29.44
CA ASP A 154 31.86 -4.25 -28.12
C ASP A 154 30.62 -3.35 -28.10
N LEU A 155 30.57 -2.31 -28.94
CA LEU A 155 29.45 -1.36 -29.00
C LEU A 155 28.16 -1.98 -29.57
N VAL A 156 28.27 -3.11 -30.28
CA VAL A 156 27.11 -3.88 -30.79
C VAL A 156 26.70 -5.04 -29.88
N THR A 157 27.37 -5.18 -28.72
CA THR A 157 27.02 -6.16 -27.69
C THR A 157 26.31 -5.49 -26.51
N PRO A 158 25.41 -6.21 -25.81
CA PRO A 158 24.69 -5.65 -24.68
C PRO A 158 25.60 -5.17 -23.55
N GLN A 159 25.34 -3.97 -23.07
CA GLN A 159 26.09 -3.34 -21.99
C GLN A 159 25.15 -2.55 -21.07
N ALA A 160 25.50 -2.50 -19.78
CA ALA A 160 24.77 -1.70 -18.83
C ALA A 160 24.91 -0.21 -19.17
N ALA A 161 23.79 0.50 -19.23
CA ALA A 161 23.78 1.94 -19.44
C ALA A 161 24.40 2.69 -18.25
N VAL A 162 25.08 3.79 -18.54
CA VAL A 162 25.62 4.73 -17.54
C VAL A 162 24.48 5.57 -17.00
N LYS A 163 24.47 5.76 -15.68
CA LYS A 163 23.45 6.53 -14.95
C LYS A 163 24.14 7.69 -14.25
N THR A 164 23.75 8.92 -14.56
CA THR A 164 24.27 10.12 -13.88
C THR A 164 23.13 10.83 -13.15
N ARG A 165 23.42 11.32 -11.94
CA ARG A 165 22.43 11.95 -11.06
C ARG A 165 22.60 13.47 -11.09
N GLY A 166 21.48 14.19 -11.01
CA GLY A 166 21.45 15.63 -10.83
C GLY A 166 20.07 16.11 -10.40
N TYR A 167 19.79 17.39 -10.63
CA TYR A 167 18.53 18.03 -10.24
C TYR A 167 17.95 18.84 -11.38
N LEU A 168 16.62 18.87 -11.44
CA LEU A 168 15.89 19.76 -12.34
C LEU A 168 16.07 21.21 -11.92
N SER A 169 16.51 22.04 -12.85
CA SER A 169 16.69 23.48 -12.67
C SER A 169 15.50 24.20 -13.31
N GLY A 170 14.73 24.93 -12.50
CA GLY A 170 13.51 25.59 -12.97
C GLY A 170 13.75 26.77 -13.92
N GLY A 171 12.70 27.17 -14.64
CA GLY A 171 12.51 28.54 -15.11
C GLY A 171 13.03 28.94 -16.50
N ARG A 172 13.70 28.06 -17.28
CA ARG A 172 14.14 28.41 -18.65
C ARG A 172 14.05 27.25 -19.64
N SER A 173 13.19 27.38 -20.66
CA SER A 173 13.24 26.59 -21.88
C SER A 173 14.26 27.19 -22.86
N SER A 174 14.88 26.35 -23.69
CA SER A 174 15.63 26.78 -24.87
C SER A 174 14.71 27.51 -25.87
N ARG A 175 15.31 28.29 -26.78
CA ARG A 175 14.58 29.17 -27.72
C ARG A 175 13.91 28.43 -28.89
N SER A 176 14.30 27.20 -29.19
CA SER A 176 13.86 26.50 -30.43
C SER A 176 12.70 25.52 -30.22
N PHE A 177 12.62 24.86 -29.06
CA PHE A 177 11.54 23.93 -28.67
C PHE A 177 11.52 23.80 -27.13
N ASP A 178 10.46 23.19 -26.59
CA ASP A 178 10.26 23.09 -25.13
C ASP A 178 11.28 22.11 -24.50
N THR A 179 12.09 22.61 -23.57
CA THR A 179 13.16 21.82 -22.91
C THR A 179 13.14 21.97 -21.39
N LEU A 180 13.62 20.93 -20.72
CA LEU A 180 13.95 20.89 -19.31
C LEU A 180 15.44 21.15 -19.10
N LEU A 181 15.78 21.99 -18.13
CA LEU A 181 17.16 22.26 -17.71
C LEU A 181 17.50 21.38 -16.49
N HIS A 182 18.65 20.73 -16.49
CA HIS A 182 19.10 19.91 -15.36
C HIS A 182 20.62 19.92 -15.17
N THR A 183 21.07 19.39 -14.04
CA THR A 183 22.49 19.28 -13.68
C THR A 183 23.07 17.87 -13.78
N ALA A 184 22.26 16.86 -14.12
CA ALA A 184 22.76 15.50 -14.34
C ALA A 184 23.76 15.46 -15.51
N PRO A 185 25.04 15.08 -15.28
CA PRO A 185 26.07 15.12 -16.31
C PRO A 185 25.74 14.32 -17.57
N LEU A 186 25.92 14.91 -18.75
CA LEU A 186 25.83 14.22 -20.04
C LEU A 186 27.20 14.16 -20.73
N GLY A 187 27.47 13.04 -21.40
CA GLY A 187 28.56 12.91 -22.37
C GLY A 187 28.02 12.68 -23.78
N SER A 188 28.86 12.89 -24.79
CA SER A 188 28.53 12.51 -26.18
C SER A 188 28.12 11.04 -26.23
N GLY A 189 26.96 10.74 -26.81
CA GLY A 189 26.36 9.40 -26.83
C GLY A 189 25.16 9.24 -25.89
N ASN A 190 24.96 10.11 -24.89
CA ASN A 190 23.74 10.12 -24.07
C ASN A 190 22.51 10.71 -24.78
N SER A 191 22.72 11.46 -25.86
CA SER A 191 21.66 12.08 -26.64
C SER A 191 20.68 11.02 -27.17
N GLY A 192 19.39 11.29 -27.00
CA GLY A 192 18.28 10.40 -27.31
C GLY A 192 17.89 9.46 -26.15
N GLY A 193 18.71 9.38 -25.10
CA GLY A 193 18.38 8.63 -23.88
C GLY A 193 17.38 9.36 -22.99
N PRO A 194 16.75 8.67 -22.02
CA PRO A 194 15.75 9.30 -21.17
C PRO A 194 16.39 10.08 -20.00
N LEU A 195 15.73 11.17 -19.63
CA LEU A 195 15.85 11.81 -18.32
C LEU A 195 14.75 11.24 -17.42
N LEU A 196 15.13 10.62 -16.32
CA LEU A 196 14.22 9.92 -15.41
C LEU A 196 14.00 10.70 -14.12
N ASP A 197 12.80 10.58 -13.54
CA ASP A 197 12.56 10.91 -12.14
C ASP A 197 13.04 9.79 -11.19
N SER A 198 12.89 10.00 -9.89
CA SER A 198 13.27 9.03 -8.85
C SER A 198 12.48 7.72 -8.85
N CYS A 199 11.42 7.59 -9.67
CA CYS A 199 10.66 6.37 -9.87
C CYS A 199 10.97 5.69 -11.22
N GLY A 200 12.00 6.16 -11.93
CA GLY A 200 12.39 5.60 -13.22
C GLY A 200 11.43 5.96 -14.37
N ARG A 201 10.57 6.97 -14.19
CA ARG A 201 9.66 7.45 -15.24
C ARG A 201 10.34 8.52 -16.08
N VAL A 202 10.12 8.49 -17.39
CA VAL A 202 10.67 9.49 -18.30
C VAL A 202 9.98 10.83 -18.09
N ILE A 203 10.78 11.85 -17.81
CA ILE A 203 10.36 13.26 -17.74
C ILE A 203 10.95 14.10 -18.89
N GLY A 204 11.85 13.54 -19.70
CA GLY A 204 12.38 14.19 -20.91
C GLY A 204 13.33 13.29 -21.69
N VAL A 205 13.79 13.77 -22.85
CA VAL A 205 14.79 13.08 -23.70
C VAL A 205 16.08 13.89 -23.72
N ASN A 206 17.17 13.34 -23.18
CA ASN A 206 18.48 13.99 -23.13
C ASN A 206 18.92 14.40 -24.53
N SER A 207 19.42 15.64 -24.70
CA SER A 207 19.80 16.15 -26.03
C SER A 207 21.19 16.79 -26.01
N PHE A 208 21.37 17.95 -25.36
CA PHE A 208 22.65 18.70 -25.40
C PHE A 208 23.00 19.35 -24.06
N GLY A 209 24.27 19.72 -23.90
CA GLY A 209 24.79 20.49 -22.76
C GLY A 209 25.11 21.95 -23.13
N THR A 210 25.35 22.78 -22.13
CA THR A 210 25.95 24.12 -22.34
C THR A 210 27.38 23.99 -22.84
N ILE A 211 27.72 24.75 -23.88
CA ILE A 211 29.11 24.91 -24.32
C ILE A 211 29.72 26.04 -23.47
N SER A 212 30.74 25.73 -22.67
CA SER A 212 31.55 26.74 -21.96
C SER A 212 32.86 26.92 -22.72
N ASP A 213 33.09 28.12 -23.23
CA ASP A 213 34.28 28.45 -24.02
C ASP A 213 35.59 28.33 -23.21
N ASN A 214 35.50 28.39 -21.88
CA ASN A 214 36.66 28.43 -20.98
C ASN A 214 36.71 27.26 -19.97
N GLY A 215 35.74 26.32 -20.02
CA GLY A 215 35.70 25.13 -19.14
C GLY A 215 35.50 25.40 -17.65
N THR A 216 35.25 26.64 -17.24
CA THR A 216 35.08 27.06 -15.84
C THR A 216 33.62 27.23 -15.39
N ASP A 217 32.67 27.17 -16.32
CA ASP A 217 31.25 27.36 -15.99
C ASP A 217 30.62 26.07 -15.46
N SER A 218 29.58 26.23 -14.61
CA SER A 218 28.75 25.10 -14.18
C SER A 218 28.04 24.50 -15.40
N ALA A 219 28.25 23.21 -15.65
CA ALA A 219 27.63 22.52 -16.77
C ALA A 219 26.13 22.32 -16.50
N PHE A 220 25.29 22.93 -17.34
CA PHE A 220 23.88 22.62 -17.41
C PHE A 220 23.59 21.80 -18.66
N TYR A 221 22.53 21.00 -18.58
CA TYR A 221 22.13 20.08 -19.62
C TYR A 221 20.65 20.23 -19.91
N PHE A 222 20.28 19.90 -21.15
CA PHE A 222 18.94 20.09 -21.68
C PHE A 222 18.36 18.74 -22.13
N ALA A 223 17.13 18.50 -21.70
CA ALA A 223 16.31 17.40 -22.18
C ALA A 223 15.07 17.96 -22.89
N ILE A 224 14.68 17.37 -24.02
CA ILE A 224 13.42 17.66 -24.72
C ILE A 224 12.27 17.31 -23.78
N SER A 225 11.29 18.22 -23.62
CA SER A 225 10.23 18.05 -22.63
C SER A 225 9.22 16.95 -23.00
N MET A 226 8.46 16.48 -22.01
CA MET A 226 7.33 15.58 -22.25
C MET A 226 6.25 16.17 -23.16
N ARG A 227 6.15 17.50 -23.28
CA ARG A 227 5.19 18.14 -24.19
C ARG A 227 5.54 17.85 -25.65
N GLU A 228 6.82 17.98 -25.99
CA GLU A 228 7.33 17.66 -27.33
C GLU A 228 7.23 16.18 -27.61
N LEU A 229 7.71 15.34 -26.68
CA LEU A 229 7.71 13.88 -26.82
C LEU A 229 6.28 13.33 -26.97
N SER A 230 5.35 13.74 -26.10
CA SER A 230 3.96 13.26 -26.18
C SER A 230 3.27 13.70 -27.45
N THR A 231 3.57 14.89 -27.97
CA THR A 231 3.02 15.39 -29.25
C THR A 231 3.58 14.61 -30.42
N PHE A 232 4.88 14.32 -30.41
CA PHE A 232 5.54 13.49 -31.42
C PHE A 232 4.95 12.06 -31.46
N LEU A 233 4.82 11.39 -30.30
CA LEU A 233 4.27 10.04 -30.20
C LEU A 233 2.80 9.97 -30.61
N ARG A 234 1.97 10.96 -30.23
CA ARG A 234 0.57 11.06 -30.69
C ARG A 234 0.48 11.20 -32.21
N ARG A 235 1.32 12.03 -32.82
CA ARG A 235 1.36 12.18 -34.30
C ARG A 235 1.79 10.90 -35.00
N ALA A 236 2.65 10.11 -34.36
CA ALA A 236 3.07 8.79 -34.85
C ALA A 236 2.06 7.67 -34.52
N ASN A 237 0.92 7.98 -33.90
CA ASN A 237 -0.12 7.03 -33.49
C ASN A 237 0.42 5.89 -32.60
N VAL A 238 1.28 6.25 -31.63
CA VAL A 238 1.88 5.31 -30.68
C VAL A 238 1.16 5.40 -29.33
N GLU A 239 0.58 4.28 -28.91
CA GLU A 239 0.07 4.13 -27.54
C GLU A 239 1.22 3.77 -26.61
N VAL A 240 1.36 4.52 -25.51
CA VAL A 240 2.46 4.40 -24.57
C VAL A 240 1.92 4.27 -23.15
N HIS A 241 2.62 3.48 -22.34
CA HIS A 241 2.31 3.37 -20.92
C HIS A 241 2.78 4.64 -20.19
N SER A 242 1.93 5.18 -19.33
CA SER A 242 2.23 6.37 -18.54
C SER A 242 1.63 6.27 -17.15
N SER A 243 2.35 6.77 -16.14
CA SER A 243 1.91 6.75 -14.74
C SER A 243 2.06 8.13 -14.10
N GLY A 244 0.92 8.71 -13.71
CA GLY A 244 0.86 10.00 -12.99
C GLY A 244 0.85 9.87 -11.47
N LEU A 245 1.02 8.66 -10.91
CA LEU A 245 0.94 8.45 -9.46
C LEU A 245 2.10 9.13 -8.70
N PRO A 246 1.90 9.50 -7.43
CA PRO A 246 2.98 10.06 -6.62
C PRO A 246 4.18 9.11 -6.50
N CYS A 247 5.39 9.63 -6.75
CA CYS A 247 6.61 8.86 -6.54
C CYS A 247 6.97 8.84 -5.05
N ARG A 248 6.68 7.73 -4.37
CA ARG A 248 6.98 7.51 -2.95
C ARG A 248 7.85 6.27 -2.78
N SER A 249 8.78 6.30 -1.83
CA SER A 249 9.58 5.11 -1.51
C SER A 249 8.75 4.05 -0.75
N ILE A 250 9.14 2.78 -0.84
CA ILE A 250 8.54 1.71 -0.04
C ILE A 250 8.74 1.97 1.45
N ALA A 251 9.90 2.49 1.86
CA ALA A 251 10.17 2.92 3.23
C ALA A 251 9.17 3.98 3.73
N ASP A 252 8.82 4.98 2.91
CA ASP A 252 7.81 5.98 3.26
C ASP A 252 6.40 5.40 3.36
N LEU A 253 6.07 4.42 2.52
CA LEU A 253 4.81 3.69 2.62
C LEU A 253 4.74 2.87 3.90
N ASN A 254 5.81 2.13 4.23
CA ASN A 254 5.92 1.35 5.46
C ASN A 254 5.77 2.23 6.70
N ARG A 255 6.44 3.40 6.73
CA ARG A 255 6.33 4.37 7.82
C ARG A 255 4.90 4.87 7.98
N ALA A 256 4.26 5.27 6.88
CA ALA A 256 2.87 5.70 6.89
C ALA A 256 1.91 4.57 7.31
N GLU A 257 2.18 3.31 6.96
CA GLU A 257 1.40 2.16 7.43
C GLU A 257 1.58 1.92 8.93
N ALA A 258 2.80 2.00 9.45
CA ALA A 258 3.07 1.88 10.87
C ALA A 258 2.36 2.98 11.68
N GLU A 259 2.40 4.23 11.21
CA GLU A 259 1.69 5.36 11.83
C GLU A 259 0.18 5.16 11.85
N ARG A 260 -0.40 4.66 10.74
CA ARG A 260 -1.83 4.32 10.67
C ARG A 260 -2.19 3.22 11.66
N ALA A 261 -1.40 2.15 11.73
CA ALA A 261 -1.63 1.03 12.64
C ALA A 261 -1.58 1.46 14.12
N VAL A 262 -0.62 2.33 14.49
CA VAL A 262 -0.56 2.93 15.83
C VAL A 262 -1.81 3.76 16.12
N GLY A 263 -2.24 4.59 15.15
CA GLY A 263 -3.46 5.40 15.27
C GLY A 263 -4.73 4.56 15.43
N GLU A 264 -4.87 3.48 14.68
CA GLU A 264 -6.00 2.54 14.79
C GLU A 264 -5.99 1.80 16.14
N GLY A 265 -4.81 1.35 16.59
CA GLY A 265 -4.64 0.74 17.91
C GLY A 265 -5.03 1.68 19.04
N ALA A 266 -4.63 2.96 18.97
CA ALA A 266 -5.01 3.97 19.95
C ALA A 266 -6.52 4.23 19.97
N LYS A 267 -7.17 4.28 18.79
CA LYS A 267 -8.63 4.41 18.69
C LYS A 267 -9.37 3.21 19.28
N LEU A 268 -8.90 1.99 19.01
CA LEU A 268 -9.49 0.77 19.57
C LEU A 268 -9.33 0.73 21.10
N ALA A 269 -8.16 1.08 21.62
CA ALA A 269 -7.91 1.17 23.06
C ALA A 269 -8.82 2.21 23.73
N ALA A 270 -8.97 3.40 23.12
CA ALA A 270 -9.87 4.44 23.61
C ALA A 270 -11.35 3.98 23.58
N ALA A 271 -11.77 3.29 22.52
CA ALA A 271 -13.12 2.74 22.43
C ALA A 271 -13.38 1.66 23.49
N ASN A 272 -12.40 0.80 23.76
CA ASN A 272 -12.50 -0.23 24.81
C ASN A 272 -12.54 0.40 26.21
N ALA A 273 -11.73 1.43 26.46
CA ALA A 273 -11.75 2.18 27.71
C ALA A 273 -13.10 2.89 27.92
N ALA A 274 -13.64 3.55 26.89
CA ALA A 274 -14.95 4.18 26.94
C ALA A 274 -16.08 3.17 27.19
N LYS A 275 -16.02 1.98 26.57
CA LYS A 275 -16.97 0.89 26.85
C LYS A 275 -16.85 0.37 28.29
N ALA A 276 -15.64 0.25 28.82
CA ALA A 276 -15.41 -0.17 30.20
C ALA A 276 -15.98 0.86 31.19
N GLU A 277 -15.71 2.15 30.98
CA GLU A 277 -16.25 3.26 31.79
C GLU A 277 -17.79 3.32 31.70
N ALA A 278 -18.36 3.13 30.51
CA ALA A 278 -19.81 3.06 30.33
C ALA A 278 -20.43 1.89 31.09
N ARG A 279 -19.77 0.72 31.08
CA ARG A 279 -20.22 -0.46 31.84
C ARG A 279 -20.14 -0.22 33.35
N GLU A 280 -19.08 0.43 33.84
CA GLU A 280 -18.94 0.80 35.25
C GLU A 280 -20.04 1.77 35.69
N LYS A 281 -20.28 2.85 34.92
CA LYS A 281 -21.38 3.79 35.20
C LYS A 281 -22.76 3.12 35.17
N ALA A 282 -22.97 2.15 34.28
CA ALA A 282 -24.20 1.38 34.21
C ALA A 282 -24.36 0.49 35.46
N MET A 283 -23.30 -0.18 35.90
CA MET A 283 -23.28 -0.97 37.15
C MET A 283 -23.61 -0.10 38.36
N ASP A 284 -22.96 1.05 38.50
CA ASP A 284 -23.18 2.00 39.59
C ASP A 284 -24.62 2.52 39.62
N LYS A 285 -25.18 2.82 38.44
CA LYS A 285 -26.58 3.26 38.34
C LYS A 285 -27.52 2.13 38.76
N ALA A 286 -27.32 0.92 38.25
CA ALA A 286 -28.13 -0.24 38.60
C ALA A 286 -28.08 -0.53 40.10
N GLN A 287 -26.92 -0.40 40.74
CA GLN A 287 -26.80 -0.53 42.19
C GLN A 287 -27.60 0.54 42.93
N ARG A 288 -27.48 1.82 42.55
CA ARG A 288 -28.26 2.90 43.18
C ARG A 288 -29.77 2.78 42.95
N ASP A 289 -30.18 2.25 41.82
CA ASP A 289 -31.60 1.98 41.52
C ASP A 289 -32.11 0.80 42.37
N ALA A 290 -31.33 -0.28 42.49
CA ALA A 290 -31.63 -1.43 43.35
C ALA A 290 -31.68 -1.05 44.85
N GLU A 291 -30.74 -0.23 45.33
CA GLU A 291 -30.74 0.31 46.70
C GLU A 291 -32.03 1.08 46.99
N ARG A 292 -32.41 2.01 46.09
CA ARG A 292 -33.65 2.80 46.25
C ARG A 292 -34.90 1.92 46.25
N ALA A 293 -34.96 0.90 45.38
CA ALA A 293 -36.08 -0.03 45.34
C ALA A 293 -36.19 -0.86 46.63
N VAL A 294 -35.07 -1.42 47.11
CA VAL A 294 -35.02 -2.22 48.36
C VAL A 294 -35.40 -1.36 49.56
N PHE A 295 -34.89 -0.12 49.67
CA PHE A 295 -35.27 0.79 50.75
C PHE A 295 -36.75 1.14 50.70
N SER A 296 -37.30 1.47 49.52
CA SER A 296 -38.72 1.78 49.39
C SER A 296 -39.62 0.60 49.78
N GLU A 297 -39.28 -0.63 49.37
CA GLU A 297 -40.03 -1.84 49.76
C GLU A 297 -39.96 -2.09 51.27
N ARG A 298 -38.79 -1.88 51.88
CA ARG A 298 -38.60 -2.03 53.32
C ARG A 298 -39.37 -0.97 54.11
N ASP A 299 -39.33 0.28 53.69
CA ASP A 299 -40.04 1.39 54.33
C ASP A 299 -41.55 1.19 54.25
N ASN A 300 -42.07 0.77 53.10
CA ASN A 300 -43.48 0.40 52.93
C ASN A 300 -43.87 -0.77 53.85
N GLY A 301 -43.03 -1.79 53.97
CA GLY A 301 -43.23 -2.90 54.89
C GLY A 301 -43.24 -2.47 56.35
N MET A 302 -42.33 -1.58 56.76
CA MET A 302 -42.29 -1.02 58.12
C MET A 302 -43.52 -0.16 58.42
N ALA A 303 -43.93 0.69 57.48
CA ALA A 303 -45.13 1.51 57.62
C ALA A 303 -46.39 0.65 57.75
N LEU A 304 -46.53 -0.40 56.92
CA LEU A 304 -47.63 -1.35 57.02
C LEU A 304 -47.62 -2.12 58.35
N ALA A 305 -46.45 -2.62 58.78
CA ALA A 305 -46.31 -3.28 60.09
C ALA A 305 -46.69 -2.35 61.25
N ALA A 306 -46.28 -1.07 61.20
CA ALA A 306 -46.64 -0.07 62.20
C ALA A 306 -48.15 0.22 62.20
N LEU A 307 -48.78 0.39 61.03
CA LEU A 307 -50.23 0.58 60.90
C LEU A 307 -51.00 -0.61 61.45
N LEU A 308 -50.56 -1.84 61.16
CA LEU A 308 -51.16 -3.07 61.69
C LEU A 308 -51.02 -3.16 63.21
N LEU A 309 -49.86 -2.76 63.76
CA LEU A 309 -49.62 -2.73 65.21
C LEU A 309 -50.48 -1.69 65.92
N VAL A 310 -50.59 -0.47 65.37
CA VAL A 310 -51.50 0.57 65.87
C VAL A 310 -52.95 0.10 65.77
N GLY A 311 -53.33 -0.56 64.67
CA GLY A 311 -54.65 -1.16 64.50
C GLY A 311 -54.93 -2.26 65.54
N ALA A 312 -53.95 -3.11 65.85
CA ALA A 312 -54.06 -4.14 66.89
C ALA A 312 -54.26 -3.53 68.28
N LEU A 313 -53.48 -2.50 68.62
CA LEU A 313 -53.62 -1.74 69.87
C LEU A 313 -54.97 -1.03 69.95
N GLY A 314 -55.42 -0.40 68.86
CA GLY A 314 -56.71 0.28 68.77
C GLY A 314 -57.89 -0.68 68.93
N ALA A 315 -57.88 -1.81 68.22
CA ALA A 315 -58.90 -2.85 68.33
C ALA A 315 -58.93 -3.49 69.74
N GLY A 316 -57.76 -3.75 70.32
CA GLY A 316 -57.62 -4.25 71.69
C GLY A 316 -58.15 -3.26 72.73
N GLY A 317 -57.74 -2.00 72.64
CA GLY A 317 -58.19 -0.90 73.51
C GLY A 317 -59.69 -0.63 73.40
N TRP A 318 -60.24 -0.62 72.18
CA TRP A 318 -61.69 -0.51 71.96
C TRP A 318 -62.45 -1.68 72.58
N GLY A 319 -61.95 -2.90 72.43
CA GLY A 319 -62.48 -4.09 73.08
C GLY A 319 -62.52 -3.95 74.61
N MET A 320 -61.47 -3.38 75.22
CA MET A 320 -61.40 -3.14 76.67
C MET A 320 -62.42 -2.08 77.14
N VAL A 321 -62.54 -0.97 76.42
CA VAL A 321 -63.52 0.11 76.72
C VAL A 321 -64.96 -0.40 76.60
N GLN A 322 -65.25 -1.24 75.61
CA GLN A 322 -66.60 -1.80 75.45
C GLN A 322 -66.93 -2.85 76.52
N ALA A 323 -65.94 -3.64 76.95
CA ALA A 323 -66.08 -4.59 78.04
C ALA A 323 -66.26 -3.91 79.41
N SER A 324 -65.69 -2.72 79.63
CA SER A 324 -65.91 -1.95 80.86
C SER A 324 -67.30 -1.30 80.93
N LYS A 325 -67.87 -0.89 79.78
CA LYS A 325 -69.24 -0.34 79.69
C LYS A 325 -70.34 -1.41 79.81
N ARG A 326 -70.09 -2.64 79.37
CA ARG A 326 -71.03 -3.77 79.49
C ARG A 326 -70.53 -4.73 80.56
N ARG A 327 -71.05 -4.64 81.81
CA ARG A 327 -70.77 -5.57 82.92
C ARG A 327 -70.67 -7.04 82.46
N GLY A 328 -69.45 -7.49 82.15
CA GLY A 328 -69.05 -8.90 82.29
C GLY A 328 -68.88 -9.80 81.06
N ARG A 329 -68.70 -9.33 79.81
CA ARG A 329 -68.21 -10.26 78.76
C ARG A 329 -67.44 -9.59 77.62
N PHE A 330 -66.11 -9.69 77.68
CA PHE A 330 -65.21 -9.33 76.57
C PHE A 330 -65.53 -10.22 75.37
N GLN A 331 -65.94 -9.63 74.23
CA GLN A 331 -66.28 -10.44 73.06
C GLN A 331 -64.99 -10.99 72.41
N ARG A 332 -64.90 -12.32 72.31
CA ARG A 332 -63.76 -13.04 71.69
C ARG A 332 -63.36 -12.47 70.33
N LYS A 333 -64.30 -11.93 69.55
CA LYS A 333 -64.05 -11.33 68.22
C LYS A 333 -63.00 -10.21 68.24
N HIS A 334 -62.95 -9.37 69.27
CA HIS A 334 -61.94 -8.30 69.38
C HIS A 334 -60.56 -8.83 69.74
N LEU A 335 -60.48 -9.90 70.53
CA LEU A 335 -59.22 -10.58 70.86
C LEU A 335 -58.63 -11.26 69.62
N PHE A 336 -59.45 -11.97 68.86
CA PHE A 336 -59.03 -12.61 67.61
C PHE A 336 -58.64 -11.59 66.55
N GLY A 337 -59.37 -10.47 66.43
CA GLY A 337 -59.02 -9.38 65.50
C GLY A 337 -57.71 -8.70 65.86
N ALA A 338 -57.49 -8.36 67.14
CA ALA A 338 -56.24 -7.76 67.61
C ALA A 338 -55.06 -8.75 67.47
N GLY A 339 -55.27 -10.03 67.81
CA GLY A 339 -54.26 -11.08 67.65
C GLY A 339 -53.88 -11.31 66.18
N ALA A 340 -54.85 -11.34 65.27
CA ALA A 340 -54.60 -11.48 63.84
C ALA A 340 -53.78 -10.30 63.28
N LEU A 341 -54.14 -9.07 63.63
CA LEU A 341 -53.40 -7.87 63.22
C LEU A 341 -51.95 -7.88 63.75
N LEU A 342 -51.75 -8.35 64.98
CA LEU A 342 -50.43 -8.43 65.60
C LEU A 342 -49.55 -9.50 64.94
N VAL A 343 -50.11 -10.66 64.61
CA VAL A 343 -49.40 -11.70 63.84
C VAL A 343 -49.07 -11.20 62.42
N SER A 344 -50.00 -10.52 61.76
CA SER A 344 -49.76 -9.92 60.44
C SER A 344 -48.66 -8.85 60.49
N ALA A 345 -48.61 -8.01 61.54
CA ALA A 345 -47.55 -7.02 61.72
C ALA A 345 -46.17 -7.68 61.84
N VAL A 346 -46.07 -8.76 62.62
CA VAL A 346 -44.82 -9.53 62.77
C VAL A 346 -44.43 -10.20 61.45
N ALA A 347 -45.38 -10.80 60.74
CA ALA A 347 -45.12 -11.43 59.45
C ALA A 347 -44.54 -10.41 58.44
N VAL A 348 -45.21 -9.27 58.25
CA VAL A 348 -44.75 -8.20 57.34
C VAL A 348 -43.36 -7.68 57.71
N TRP A 349 -43.04 -7.58 59.02
CA TRP A 349 -41.72 -7.17 59.49
C TRP A 349 -40.59 -8.12 59.09
N PHE A 350 -40.83 -9.44 59.08
CA PHE A 350 -39.81 -10.44 58.75
C PHE A 350 -39.77 -10.80 57.25
N LEU A 351 -40.87 -10.63 56.51
CA LEU A 351 -40.95 -10.87 55.06
C LEU A 351 -40.34 -9.74 54.20
N ARG A 352 -39.93 -8.62 54.80
CA ARG A 352 -39.30 -7.50 54.08
C ARG A 352 -37.96 -7.91 53.45
N PRO A 353 -37.59 -7.34 52.28
CA PRO A 353 -36.35 -7.71 51.58
C PRO A 353 -35.10 -7.48 52.43
N SER A 354 -34.12 -8.38 52.34
CA SER A 354 -32.82 -8.22 52.99
C SER A 354 -31.95 -7.21 52.24
N LEU A 355 -31.04 -6.55 52.96
CA LEU A 355 -30.06 -5.63 52.34
C LEU A 355 -29.05 -6.38 51.46
N GLU A 356 -28.86 -7.68 51.68
CA GLU A 356 -27.98 -8.53 50.86
C GLU A 356 -28.53 -8.78 49.44
N SER A 357 -29.81 -8.50 49.19
CA SER A 357 -30.43 -8.67 47.87
C SER A 357 -30.14 -7.54 46.87
N ILE A 358 -29.48 -6.46 47.32
CA ILE A 358 -29.17 -5.29 46.49
C ILE A 358 -28.25 -5.67 45.33
N ASP A 359 -27.17 -6.42 45.60
CA ASP A 359 -26.20 -6.82 44.57
C ASP A 359 -26.80 -7.79 43.54
N SER A 360 -27.66 -8.72 43.98
CA SER A 360 -28.32 -9.65 43.06
C SER A 360 -29.34 -8.94 42.18
N ARG A 361 -30.13 -8.01 42.74
CA ARG A 361 -31.08 -7.19 41.99
C ARG A 361 -30.38 -6.24 41.02
N ALA A 362 -29.25 -5.64 41.42
CA ALA A 362 -28.45 -4.79 40.54
C ALA A 362 -27.89 -5.58 39.35
N LYS A 363 -27.44 -6.82 39.57
CA LYS A 363 -27.04 -7.73 38.49
C LYS A 363 -28.23 -8.11 37.59
N GLU A 364 -29.39 -8.39 38.19
CA GLU A 364 -30.62 -8.74 37.48
C GLU A 364 -31.08 -7.61 36.53
N MET A 365 -31.06 -6.36 37.01
CA MET A 365 -31.34 -5.13 36.25
C MET A 365 -30.41 -4.91 35.06
N LEU A 366 -29.20 -5.47 35.08
CA LEU A 366 -28.25 -5.40 33.96
C LEU A 366 -28.34 -6.59 33.01
N SER A 367 -28.90 -7.70 33.47
CA SER A 367 -29.16 -8.90 32.67
C SER A 367 -30.51 -8.88 31.97
N GLU A 368 -31.44 -7.99 32.36
CA GLU A 368 -32.64 -7.75 31.58
C GLU A 368 -32.26 -7.04 30.26
N PRO A 369 -32.51 -7.66 29.10
CA PRO A 369 -32.20 -7.03 27.84
C PRO A 369 -33.22 -5.91 27.58
N GLU A 370 -32.75 -4.67 27.56
CA GLU A 370 -33.42 -3.58 26.85
C GLU A 370 -33.87 -4.09 25.47
N PRO A 371 -35.16 -4.00 25.09
CA PRO A 371 -35.62 -4.45 23.80
C PRO A 371 -35.22 -3.43 22.73
N SER A 372 -33.96 -3.42 22.31
CA SER A 372 -33.55 -3.13 20.93
C SER A 372 -32.02 -3.15 20.74
N ALA A 373 -31.62 -3.67 19.57
CA ALA A 373 -30.45 -3.25 18.79
C ALA A 373 -29.04 -3.82 19.07
N SER A 374 -28.83 -4.93 19.79
CA SER A 374 -27.48 -5.52 19.93
C SER A 374 -27.27 -6.92 19.36
N ALA A 375 -28.33 -7.64 18.97
CA ALA A 375 -28.20 -8.99 18.41
C ALA A 375 -27.77 -9.03 16.93
N SER A 376 -27.70 -7.89 16.23
CA SER A 376 -27.38 -7.86 14.79
C SER A 376 -25.91 -7.63 14.45
N ALA A 377 -25.02 -7.49 15.44
CA ALA A 377 -23.61 -7.12 15.22
C ALA A 377 -22.60 -8.27 15.32
N ILE A 378 -23.03 -9.51 15.65
CA ILE A 378 -22.13 -10.67 15.79
C ILE A 378 -22.33 -11.69 14.66
N ALA A 379 -23.32 -11.47 13.78
CA ALA A 379 -23.70 -12.41 12.72
C ALA A 379 -23.47 -11.86 11.29
N THR A 380 -22.30 -11.28 11.00
CA THR A 380 -21.81 -11.10 9.61
C THR A 380 -20.28 -11.14 9.48
N ALA A 381 -19.57 -11.77 10.42
CA ALA A 381 -18.17 -12.17 10.24
C ALA A 381 -18.08 -13.48 9.41
N LYS A 382 -18.89 -13.62 8.35
CA LYS A 382 -18.68 -14.67 7.36
C LYS A 382 -17.47 -14.27 6.53
N SER A 383 -16.49 -15.16 6.59
CA SER A 383 -15.15 -15.22 6.01
C SER A 383 -14.85 -14.25 4.87
N GLY A 384 -13.61 -13.77 4.79
CA GLY A 384 -13.04 -13.17 3.56
C GLY A 384 -12.95 -14.14 2.38
N ALA A 385 -13.84 -15.15 2.31
CA ALA A 385 -14.02 -16.10 1.24
C ALA A 385 -15.27 -15.75 0.41
N GLY A 386 -15.28 -16.18 -0.84
CA GLY A 386 -16.30 -15.85 -1.83
C GLY A 386 -15.79 -14.92 -2.91
N LYS A 387 -16.71 -14.48 -3.78
CA LYS A 387 -16.44 -13.59 -4.91
C LYS A 387 -16.35 -12.15 -4.43
N MET A 388 -15.28 -11.47 -4.84
CA MET A 388 -14.97 -10.11 -4.44
C MET A 388 -14.39 -9.34 -5.62
N ILE A 389 -14.54 -8.02 -5.55
CA ILE A 389 -13.83 -7.07 -6.40
C ILE A 389 -12.83 -6.32 -5.53
N CYS A 390 -11.56 -6.33 -5.93
CA CYS A 390 -10.48 -5.68 -5.22
C CYS A 390 -10.09 -4.40 -5.95
N VAL A 391 -10.29 -3.26 -5.29
CA VAL A 391 -10.01 -1.93 -5.84
C VAL A 391 -8.70 -1.42 -5.26
N LEU A 392 -7.81 -0.88 -6.10
CA LEU A 392 -6.51 -0.36 -5.66
C LEU A 392 -6.71 0.80 -4.68
N ASP A 393 -5.92 0.83 -3.60
CA ASP A 393 -5.79 1.97 -2.69
C ASP A 393 -4.54 2.79 -3.07
N PRO A 394 -4.67 3.94 -3.76
CA PRO A 394 -3.52 4.72 -4.20
C PRO A 394 -2.68 5.30 -3.05
N GLN A 395 -3.26 5.47 -1.85
CA GLN A 395 -2.55 6.05 -0.69
C GLN A 395 -1.65 5.02 0.01
N ARG A 396 -1.88 3.74 -0.29
CA ARG A 396 -1.14 2.60 0.26
C ARG A 396 -0.39 1.83 -0.82
N SER A 397 -0.39 2.35 -2.05
CA SER A 397 0.23 1.70 -3.19
C SER A 397 1.35 2.55 -3.77
N ARG A 398 2.37 1.87 -4.29
CA ARG A 398 3.41 2.39 -5.16
C ARG A 398 3.34 1.61 -6.46
N VAL A 399 3.15 2.32 -7.56
CA VAL A 399 3.09 1.75 -8.91
C VAL A 399 3.96 2.59 -9.82
N THR A 400 4.89 1.93 -10.51
CA THR A 400 5.87 2.54 -11.41
C THR A 400 5.61 2.16 -12.85
N VAL A 401 5.35 0.88 -13.14
CA VAL A 401 5.21 0.33 -14.50
C VAL A 401 3.94 -0.48 -14.73
N SER A 402 3.24 -0.90 -13.67
CA SER A 402 2.06 -1.75 -13.78
C SER A 402 0.80 -0.94 -14.10
N ASP A 403 -0.12 -1.54 -14.86
CA ASP A 403 -1.45 -0.96 -15.08
C ASP A 403 -2.32 -1.08 -13.81
N ILE A 404 -3.15 -0.07 -13.59
CA ILE A 404 -4.05 -0.02 -12.44
C ILE A 404 -5.44 -0.46 -12.90
N THR A 405 -5.80 -1.70 -12.58
CA THR A 405 -7.13 -2.25 -12.88
C THR A 405 -7.71 -2.93 -11.65
N ASP A 406 -9.03 -2.90 -11.52
CA ASP A 406 -9.71 -3.67 -10.47
C ASP A 406 -9.51 -5.17 -10.69
N VAL A 407 -9.27 -5.89 -9.60
CA VAL A 407 -8.95 -7.32 -9.64
C VAL A 407 -10.14 -8.11 -9.11
N PRO A 408 -10.87 -8.85 -9.97
CA PRO A 408 -11.90 -9.77 -9.52
C PRO A 408 -11.26 -11.02 -8.93
N ILE A 409 -11.69 -11.41 -7.73
CA ILE A 409 -11.15 -12.54 -7.00
C ILE A 409 -12.28 -13.43 -6.47
N GLU A 410 -12.05 -14.74 -6.43
CA GLU A 410 -12.89 -15.70 -5.74
C GLU A 410 -12.00 -16.52 -4.81
N TRP A 411 -12.15 -16.29 -3.51
CA TRP A 411 -11.28 -16.88 -2.49
C TRP A 411 -11.98 -18.02 -1.75
N THR A 412 -11.26 -19.09 -1.45
CA THR A 412 -11.74 -20.16 -0.56
C THR A 412 -10.89 -20.27 0.70
N GLU A 413 -11.46 -20.77 1.80
CA GLU A 413 -10.75 -20.89 3.09
C GLU A 413 -9.49 -21.76 3.01
N GLY A 414 -9.43 -22.71 2.06
CA GLY A 414 -8.25 -23.52 1.76
C GLY A 414 -7.16 -22.82 0.93
N GLY A 415 -7.28 -21.50 0.70
CA GLY A 415 -6.28 -20.71 -0.03
C GLY A 415 -6.33 -20.85 -1.55
N CYS A 416 -7.47 -21.25 -2.11
CA CYS A 416 -7.63 -21.29 -3.56
C CYS A 416 -8.17 -19.96 -4.07
N MET A 417 -7.54 -19.46 -5.13
CA MET A 417 -7.92 -18.27 -5.86
C MET A 417 -8.53 -18.64 -7.21
N ASN A 418 -9.73 -18.12 -7.51
CA ASN A 418 -10.46 -18.30 -8.77
C ASN A 418 -10.65 -19.77 -9.18
N GLY A 419 -10.69 -20.69 -8.20
CA GLY A 419 -10.82 -22.14 -8.43
C GLY A 419 -9.62 -22.80 -9.11
N LYS A 420 -8.52 -22.08 -9.35
CA LYS A 420 -7.41 -22.55 -10.21
C LYS A 420 -6.03 -22.39 -9.59
N THR A 421 -5.84 -21.37 -8.76
CA THR A 421 -4.52 -21.02 -8.25
C THR A 421 -4.46 -21.24 -6.75
N GLN A 422 -3.76 -22.29 -6.33
CA GLN A 422 -3.50 -22.56 -4.92
C GLN A 422 -2.42 -21.60 -4.40
N TYR A 423 -2.72 -20.91 -3.31
CA TYR A 423 -1.74 -20.11 -2.56
C TYR A 423 -1.07 -21.00 -1.51
N GLY A 424 0.19 -20.72 -1.22
CA GLY A 424 0.89 -21.33 -0.10
C GLY A 424 0.64 -20.53 1.17
N VAL A 425 0.76 -21.16 2.33
CA VAL A 425 0.69 -20.48 3.63
C VAL A 425 2.07 -20.50 4.29
N ALA A 426 2.45 -19.36 4.83
CA ALA A 426 3.68 -19.13 5.58
C ALA A 426 3.36 -18.22 6.80
N PRO A 427 4.31 -17.96 7.72
CA PRO A 427 4.02 -17.13 8.90
C PRO A 427 3.53 -15.72 8.58
N ASP A 428 3.85 -15.21 7.39
CA ASP A 428 3.42 -13.93 6.82
C ASP A 428 2.04 -13.99 6.11
N GLY A 429 1.38 -15.15 6.09
CA GLY A 429 0.04 -15.36 5.57
C GLY A 429 0.00 -16.13 4.25
N TRP A 430 -1.10 -15.96 3.50
CA TRP A 430 -1.29 -16.61 2.21
C TRP A 430 -0.56 -15.87 1.11
N SER A 431 0.29 -16.57 0.36
CA SER A 431 1.03 -15.98 -0.75
C SER A 431 1.29 -16.91 -1.92
N ARG A 432 1.46 -16.32 -3.10
CA ARG A 432 1.81 -16.99 -4.35
C ARG A 432 2.88 -16.18 -5.08
N ILE A 433 4.00 -16.83 -5.40
CA ILE A 433 5.05 -16.23 -6.24
C ILE A 433 4.80 -16.59 -7.70
N LEU A 434 4.69 -15.58 -8.55
CA LEU A 434 4.50 -15.68 -9.99
C LEU A 434 5.79 -15.28 -10.69
N VAL A 435 6.33 -16.18 -11.50
CA VAL A 435 7.48 -15.93 -12.38
C VAL A 435 7.03 -16.19 -13.82
N PRO A 436 6.55 -15.18 -14.57
CA PRO A 436 6.11 -15.32 -15.96
C PRO A 436 7.26 -15.65 -16.93
N ASN A 437 6.92 -16.21 -18.09
CA ASN A 437 7.87 -16.52 -19.16
C ASN A 437 8.19 -15.32 -20.06
N GLN A 438 7.23 -14.41 -20.21
CA GLN A 438 7.28 -13.32 -21.20
C GLN A 438 7.50 -11.94 -20.58
N GLU A 439 7.68 -11.87 -19.26
CA GLU A 439 7.96 -10.62 -18.55
C GLU A 439 9.23 -10.79 -17.71
N GLU A 440 9.93 -9.67 -17.51
CA GLU A 440 11.14 -9.54 -16.69
C GLU A 440 10.79 -9.02 -15.29
N ALA A 441 9.77 -9.63 -14.68
CA ALA A 441 9.33 -9.28 -13.34
C ALA A 441 8.90 -10.53 -12.58
N VAL A 442 9.14 -10.55 -11.27
CA VAL A 442 8.59 -11.53 -10.35
C VAL A 442 7.54 -10.85 -9.49
N SER A 443 6.38 -11.47 -9.29
CA SER A 443 5.33 -10.93 -8.42
C SER A 443 5.08 -11.85 -7.23
N VAL A 444 4.97 -11.26 -6.04
CA VAL A 444 4.51 -11.94 -4.83
C VAL A 444 3.12 -11.42 -4.52
N ASN A 445 2.12 -12.28 -4.74
CA ASN A 445 0.73 -11.95 -4.51
C ASN A 445 0.33 -12.52 -3.15
N SER A 446 -0.28 -11.71 -2.28
CA SER A 446 -0.77 -12.15 -0.98
C SER A 446 -2.21 -11.71 -0.75
N TYR A 447 -2.94 -12.50 0.03
CA TYR A 447 -4.30 -12.17 0.42
C TYR A 447 -4.49 -12.43 1.91
N ASP A 448 -5.01 -11.43 2.61
CA ASP A 448 -5.39 -11.53 4.02
C ASP A 448 -6.93 -11.60 4.14
N PRO A 449 -7.50 -12.77 4.46
CA PRO A 449 -8.94 -12.93 4.59
C PRO A 449 -9.58 -12.17 5.77
N GLN A 450 -8.79 -11.79 6.79
CA GLN A 450 -9.30 -11.05 7.96
C GLN A 450 -9.53 -9.58 7.61
N THR A 451 -8.56 -8.98 6.92
CA THR A 451 -8.64 -7.57 6.50
C THR A 451 -9.22 -7.39 5.10
N ARG A 452 -9.44 -8.49 4.35
CA ARG A 452 -9.82 -8.48 2.92
C ARG A 452 -8.87 -7.63 2.08
N THR A 453 -7.58 -7.71 2.43
CA THR A 453 -6.52 -7.03 1.69
C THR A 453 -5.93 -7.98 0.67
N TYR A 454 -5.91 -7.58 -0.60
CA TYR A 454 -5.07 -8.22 -1.61
C TYR A 454 -3.84 -7.35 -1.88
N THR A 455 -2.64 -7.92 -1.87
CA THR A 455 -1.40 -7.19 -2.13
C THR A 455 -0.63 -7.87 -3.25
N VAL A 456 -0.10 -7.07 -4.18
CA VAL A 456 0.81 -7.50 -5.22
C VAL A 456 2.11 -6.73 -5.06
N GLU A 457 3.18 -7.44 -4.70
CA GLU A 457 4.53 -6.88 -4.68
C GLU A 457 5.26 -7.33 -5.94
N ARG A 458 5.74 -6.38 -6.73
CA ARG A 458 6.38 -6.65 -8.02
C ARG A 458 7.84 -6.23 -7.99
N PHE A 459 8.70 -7.16 -8.39
CA PHE A 459 10.15 -7.05 -8.40
C PHE A 459 10.62 -7.03 -9.85
N LEU A 460 11.13 -5.88 -10.28
CA LEU A 460 11.66 -5.66 -11.62
C LEU A 460 13.15 -6.04 -11.62
N VAL A 461 13.42 -7.34 -11.71
CA VAL A 461 14.76 -7.92 -11.62
C VAL A 461 15.46 -8.01 -12.98
N ASP A 462 16.79 -8.14 -12.99
CA ASP A 462 17.59 -8.34 -14.20
C ASP A 462 17.41 -9.73 -14.83
N LEU A 463 17.91 -9.90 -16.07
CA LEU A 463 17.77 -11.14 -16.83
C LEU A 463 18.43 -12.36 -16.18
N ASP A 464 19.56 -12.20 -15.48
CA ASP A 464 20.25 -13.30 -14.77
C ASP A 464 19.39 -13.80 -13.61
N THR A 465 18.89 -12.88 -12.80
CA THR A 465 17.97 -13.15 -11.69
C THR A 465 16.67 -13.79 -12.20
N MET A 466 16.11 -13.30 -13.30
CA MET A 466 14.94 -13.93 -13.94
C MET A 466 15.23 -15.36 -14.42
N THR A 467 16.41 -15.61 -14.97
CA THR A 467 16.83 -16.95 -15.43
C THR A 467 16.91 -17.91 -14.25
N LYS A 468 17.51 -17.48 -13.14
CA LYS A 468 17.56 -18.24 -11.87
C LYS A 468 16.16 -18.46 -11.31
N ALA A 469 15.31 -17.43 -11.27
CA ALA A 469 13.94 -17.53 -10.77
C ALA A 469 13.08 -18.50 -11.60
N ARG A 470 13.21 -18.49 -12.94
CA ARG A 470 12.53 -19.44 -13.84
C ARG A 470 13.02 -20.87 -13.63
N THR A 471 14.31 -21.05 -13.35
CA THR A 471 14.91 -22.34 -13.00
C THR A 471 14.37 -22.87 -11.68
N GLU A 472 14.27 -22.03 -10.65
CA GLU A 472 13.65 -22.42 -9.37
C GLU A 472 12.15 -22.70 -9.54
N ARG A 473 11.43 -21.89 -10.31
CA ARG A 473 10.01 -22.12 -10.63
C ARG A 473 9.78 -23.50 -11.28
N ALA A 474 10.68 -23.94 -12.16
CA ALA A 474 10.56 -25.24 -12.82
C ALA A 474 10.62 -26.43 -11.83
N LYS A 475 11.16 -26.24 -10.63
CA LYS A 475 11.18 -27.24 -9.56
C LYS A 475 9.90 -27.26 -8.72
N LEU A 476 9.06 -26.22 -8.83
CA LEU A 476 7.83 -26.10 -8.05
C LEU A 476 6.72 -26.94 -8.65
N ASN A 477 6.03 -27.70 -7.81
CA ASN A 477 4.77 -28.35 -8.16
C ASN A 477 3.65 -27.76 -7.31
N ALA A 478 2.77 -26.98 -7.96
CA ALA A 478 1.63 -26.37 -7.27
C ALA A 478 0.53 -27.41 -7.03
N PRO A 479 0.07 -27.60 -5.79
CA PRO A 479 -1.03 -28.51 -5.53
C PRO A 479 -2.33 -28.01 -6.17
N ALA A 480 -3.23 -28.94 -6.48
CA ALA A 480 -4.58 -28.59 -6.91
C ALA A 480 -5.34 -27.87 -5.77
N CYS A 481 -6.31 -27.04 -6.14
CA CYS A 481 -7.18 -26.41 -5.16
C CYS A 481 -7.92 -27.46 -4.32
N GLY A 482 -7.95 -27.25 -3.00
CA GLY A 482 -8.60 -28.18 -2.07
C GLY A 482 -7.72 -29.37 -1.63
N ALA A 483 -6.42 -29.36 -1.92
CA ALA A 483 -5.48 -30.41 -1.50
C ALA A 483 -5.23 -30.49 0.04
N GLY A 484 -5.82 -29.59 0.83
CA GLY A 484 -5.68 -29.55 2.28
C GLY A 484 -4.60 -28.59 2.78
N GLU A 485 -4.61 -28.33 4.09
CA GLU A 485 -3.74 -27.34 4.73
C GLU A 485 -2.25 -27.75 4.69
N ASP A 486 -1.93 -29.03 4.90
CA ASP A 486 -0.55 -29.54 4.85
C ASP A 486 0.10 -29.31 3.48
N ALA A 487 -0.68 -29.49 2.40
CA ALA A 487 -0.22 -29.24 1.04
C ALA A 487 0.06 -27.74 0.81
N ALA A 488 -0.78 -26.86 1.35
CA ALA A 488 -0.57 -25.41 1.29
C ALA A 488 0.68 -24.97 2.09
N LEU A 489 0.93 -25.57 3.26
CA LEU A 489 2.13 -25.33 4.08
C LEU A 489 3.41 -25.82 3.37
N GLN A 490 3.37 -27.02 2.78
CA GLN A 490 4.50 -27.54 2.00
C GLN A 490 4.77 -26.65 0.78
N PHE A 491 3.71 -26.22 0.10
CA PHE A 491 3.84 -25.36 -1.06
C PHE A 491 4.42 -23.98 -0.69
N GLY A 492 3.95 -23.37 0.40
CA GLY A 492 4.51 -22.12 0.94
C GLY A 492 6.02 -22.22 1.19
N ARG A 493 6.49 -23.34 1.77
CA ARG A 493 7.92 -23.62 1.97
C ARG A 493 8.68 -23.84 0.66
N SER A 494 8.08 -24.48 -0.34
CA SER A 494 8.74 -24.74 -1.62
C SER A 494 9.08 -23.46 -2.38
N GLN A 495 8.30 -22.38 -2.21
CA GLN A 495 8.51 -21.09 -2.88
C GLN A 495 9.73 -20.29 -2.35
N GLN A 496 10.35 -20.72 -1.24
CA GLN A 496 11.44 -19.98 -0.60
C GLN A 496 12.69 -19.85 -1.48
N GLY A 497 12.95 -20.83 -2.37
CA GLY A 497 14.05 -20.75 -3.33
C GLY A 497 13.94 -19.56 -4.28
N ILE A 498 12.71 -19.22 -4.71
CA ILE A 498 12.46 -18.02 -5.52
C ILE A 498 12.55 -16.77 -4.65
N LYS A 499 11.93 -16.78 -3.46
CA LYS A 499 11.93 -15.63 -2.52
C LYS A 499 13.35 -15.18 -2.18
N ALA A 500 14.28 -16.12 -2.02
CA ALA A 500 15.69 -15.84 -1.71
C ALA A 500 16.47 -15.15 -2.85
N LEU A 501 15.97 -15.21 -4.08
CA LEU A 501 16.57 -14.50 -5.23
C LEU A 501 16.08 -13.06 -5.34
N LEU A 502 15.01 -12.69 -4.64
CA LEU A 502 14.39 -11.37 -4.75
C LEU A 502 15.14 -10.34 -3.88
N PRO A 503 15.23 -9.09 -4.34
CA PRO A 503 15.64 -7.97 -3.50
C PRO A 503 14.78 -7.86 -2.23
N PRO A 504 15.30 -7.22 -1.16
CA PRO A 504 14.55 -7.07 0.10
C PRO A 504 13.31 -6.18 -0.04
N GLU A 505 13.34 -5.20 -0.93
CA GLU A 505 12.21 -4.31 -1.21
C GLU A 505 11.72 -4.49 -2.65
N PRO A 506 10.39 -4.47 -2.90
CA PRO A 506 9.85 -4.49 -4.24
C PRO A 506 9.92 -3.11 -4.91
N ASN A 507 9.96 -3.08 -6.23
CA ASN A 507 9.81 -1.85 -7.00
C ASN A 507 8.38 -1.28 -6.89
N GLU A 508 7.39 -2.18 -6.88
CA GLU A 508 5.98 -1.81 -6.77
C GLU A 508 5.31 -2.59 -5.64
N ARG A 509 4.41 -1.91 -4.94
CA ARG A 509 3.48 -2.52 -3.99
C ARG A 509 2.10 -2.00 -4.30
N MET A 510 1.25 -2.84 -4.87
CA MET A 510 -0.14 -2.53 -5.13
C MET A 510 -0.99 -3.16 -4.03
N ARG A 511 -1.65 -2.33 -3.23
CA ARG A 511 -2.53 -2.78 -2.16
C ARG A 511 -3.97 -2.51 -2.56
N TYR A 512 -4.79 -3.53 -2.51
CA TYR A 512 -6.19 -3.49 -2.90
C TYR A 512 -7.09 -3.78 -1.69
N ASN A 513 -8.19 -3.05 -1.62
CA ASN A 513 -9.26 -3.29 -0.66
C ASN A 513 -10.36 -4.10 -1.35
N CYS A 514 -10.60 -5.32 -0.88
CA CYS A 514 -11.55 -6.24 -1.49
C CYS A 514 -12.93 -6.17 -0.82
N GLN A 515 -13.96 -6.05 -1.66
CA GLN A 515 -15.36 -6.01 -1.23
C GLN A 515 -16.14 -7.14 -1.92
N PRO A 516 -17.15 -7.75 -1.26
CA PRO A 516 -17.99 -8.75 -1.90
C PRO A 516 -18.56 -8.24 -3.22
N ALA A 517 -18.43 -9.05 -4.29
CA ALA A 517 -19.04 -8.73 -5.57
C ALA A 517 -20.56 -8.91 -5.43
N GLY A 518 -21.31 -7.81 -5.64
CA GLY A 518 -22.77 -7.77 -5.53
C GLY A 518 -23.51 -8.53 -6.61
#